data_AF-A0A0J6KFK2-F1
#
_entry.id   AF-A0A0J6KFK2-F1
#
_cell.length_a   1.000
_cell.length_b   1.000
_cell.length_c   1.000
_cell.angle_alpha   90.00
_cell.angle_beta   90.00
_cell.angle_gamma   90.00
#
_symmetry.space_group_name_H-M   'P 1'
#
loop_
_entity.id
_entity.type
_entity.pdbx_description
1 polymer ?
#
loop_
_entity_poly.entity_id
_entity_poly.type
_entity_poly.pdbx_seq_one_letter_code
_entity_poly.pdbx_strand_id
1 'polypeptide(L)'
;MKALEKNIIKFRTYEMALIVFYVENLKKLVMGSIKATFLIAKYPECDMSKQKKGQAYNYAWGLLVSKKIITEEEAKEIKKLVNVRNNIGHEPEKMLFDVSHSKLSRDYAEAFGIYYDYEALEKIKSIRDKISNNLHKHFVIQSSFDGLLFEDPEKVYFDELKKLRAKINKQYAKRLEELKKPR
;
A
#
# COMPACT_ATOMS: atom_id res chain seq x y z
N MET A 1 3.36 19.90 -19.89
CA MET A 1 3.10 19.57 -18.47
C MET A 1 3.90 20.50 -17.55
N LYS A 2 3.25 21.19 -16.60
CA LYS A 2 3.94 22.17 -15.73
C LYS A 2 4.74 21.44 -14.65
N ALA A 3 5.66 22.16 -13.99
CA ALA A 3 6.56 21.57 -13.00
C ALA A 3 5.84 20.91 -11.82
N LEU A 4 4.68 21.43 -11.42
CA LEU A 4 3.86 20.88 -10.33
C LEU A 4 3.34 19.48 -10.67
N GLU A 5 2.66 19.33 -11.82
CA GLU A 5 2.07 18.04 -12.20
C GLU A 5 3.17 16.99 -12.42
N LYS A 6 4.32 17.37 -12.99
CA LYS A 6 5.49 16.47 -13.10
C LYS A 6 5.98 15.96 -11.75
N ASN A 7 6.01 16.81 -10.72
CA ASN A 7 6.45 16.39 -9.39
C ASN A 7 5.39 15.52 -8.70
N ILE A 8 4.10 15.79 -8.89
CA ILE A 8 3.02 14.94 -8.36
C ILE A 8 3.06 13.54 -8.97
N ILE A 9 3.27 13.45 -10.30
CA ILE A 9 3.42 12.15 -10.97
C ILE A 9 4.58 11.36 -10.36
N LYS A 10 5.77 11.98 -10.24
CA LYS A 10 6.93 11.32 -9.61
C LYS A 10 6.63 10.85 -8.18
N PHE A 11 5.97 11.70 -7.40
CA PHE A 11 5.60 11.41 -6.02
C PHE A 11 4.71 10.16 -5.95
N ARG A 12 3.63 10.14 -6.74
CA ARG A 12 2.72 8.99 -6.82
C ARG A 12 3.42 7.74 -7.32
N THR A 13 4.30 7.84 -8.31
CA THR A 13 5.05 6.67 -8.80
C THR A 13 5.90 6.03 -7.70
N TYR A 14 6.57 6.84 -6.87
CA TYR A 14 7.33 6.32 -5.73
C TYR A 14 6.43 5.73 -4.64
N GLU A 15 5.31 6.39 -4.30
CA GLU A 15 4.35 5.81 -3.36
C GLU A 15 3.73 4.51 -3.88
N MET A 16 3.38 4.43 -5.16
CA MET A 16 2.85 3.23 -5.80
C MET A 16 3.83 2.06 -5.71
N ALA A 17 5.12 2.30 -5.96
CA ALA A 17 6.16 1.28 -5.82
C ALA A 17 6.24 0.76 -4.37
N LEU A 18 6.21 1.65 -3.38
CA LEU A 18 6.20 1.28 -1.97
C LEU A 18 4.92 0.53 -1.57
N ILE A 19 3.74 0.97 -2.03
CA ILE A 19 2.46 0.30 -1.77
C ILE A 19 2.50 -1.14 -2.29
N VAL A 20 2.97 -1.33 -3.53
CA VAL A 20 3.12 -2.67 -4.10
C VAL A 20 4.05 -3.52 -3.24
N PHE A 21 5.21 -2.99 -2.87
CA PHE A 21 6.15 -3.68 -2.00
C PHE A 21 5.53 -4.08 -0.65
N TYR A 22 4.96 -3.14 0.10
CA TYR A 22 4.44 -3.41 1.44
C TYR A 22 3.24 -4.36 1.43
N VAL A 23 2.35 -4.25 0.45
CA VAL A 23 1.22 -5.20 0.33
C VAL A 23 1.73 -6.62 0.07
N GLU A 24 2.72 -6.79 -0.80
CA GLU A 24 3.29 -8.11 -1.07
C GLU A 24 4.12 -8.65 0.09
N ASN A 25 4.89 -7.79 0.75
CA ASN A 25 5.64 -8.16 1.95
C ASN A 25 4.70 -8.62 3.06
N LEU A 26 3.60 -7.89 3.30
CA LEU A 26 2.60 -8.25 4.30
C LEU A 26 1.94 -9.61 3.99
N LYS A 27 1.52 -9.82 2.74
CA LYS A 27 0.95 -11.11 2.30
C LYS A 27 1.93 -12.26 2.53
N LYS A 28 3.19 -12.09 2.15
CA LYS A 28 4.25 -13.09 2.33
C LYS A 28 4.50 -13.38 3.80
N LEU A 29 4.64 -12.34 4.64
CA LEU A 29 4.86 -12.47 6.08
C LEU A 29 3.76 -13.30 6.75
N VAL A 30 2.51 -12.96 6.48
CA VAL A 30 1.34 -13.59 7.12
C VAL A 30 1.17 -15.03 6.64
N MET A 31 1.16 -15.23 5.33
CA MET A 31 1.01 -16.57 4.75
C MET A 31 2.16 -17.49 5.13
N GLY A 32 3.38 -16.95 5.14
CA GLY A 32 4.58 -17.66 5.53
C GLY A 32 4.53 -18.11 6.98
N SER A 33 4.14 -17.21 7.88
CA SER A 33 4.08 -17.50 9.31
C SER A 33 2.96 -18.48 9.68
N ILE A 34 1.79 -18.39 9.04
CA ILE A 34 0.71 -19.39 9.23
C ILE A 34 1.19 -20.77 8.78
N LYS A 35 1.80 -20.87 7.58
CA LYS A 35 2.33 -22.14 7.07
C LYS A 35 3.44 -22.69 7.97
N ALA A 36 4.37 -21.85 8.41
CA ALA A 36 5.44 -22.25 9.32
C ALA A 36 4.86 -22.77 10.64
N THR A 37 3.84 -22.11 11.17
CA THR A 37 3.14 -22.53 12.40
C THR A 37 2.49 -23.89 12.23
N PHE A 38 1.82 -24.14 11.11
CA PHE A 38 1.28 -25.47 10.81
C PHE A 38 2.38 -26.54 10.68
N LEU A 39 3.47 -26.24 9.98
CA LEU A 39 4.54 -27.21 9.73
C LEU A 39 5.36 -27.54 10.99
N ILE A 40 5.65 -26.55 11.81
CA ILE A 40 6.54 -26.64 12.98
C ILE A 40 5.75 -26.92 14.26
N ALA A 41 4.75 -26.07 14.58
CA ALA A 41 3.97 -26.19 15.81
C ALA A 41 2.76 -27.13 15.69
N LYS A 42 2.46 -27.63 14.48
CA LYS A 42 1.38 -28.59 14.19
C LYS A 42 -0.02 -28.12 14.62
N TYR A 43 -0.26 -26.80 14.61
CA TYR A 43 -1.57 -26.23 14.94
C TYR A 43 -2.58 -26.45 13.79
N PRO A 44 -3.64 -27.25 13.98
CA PRO A 44 -4.56 -27.62 12.90
C PRO A 44 -5.33 -26.43 12.32
N GLU A 45 -5.59 -25.39 13.10
CA GLU A 45 -6.24 -24.17 12.60
C GLU A 45 -5.37 -23.37 11.61
N CYS A 46 -4.08 -23.70 11.50
CA CYS A 46 -3.17 -23.13 10.52
C CYS A 46 -3.07 -23.98 9.23
N ASP A 47 -3.81 -25.08 9.14
CA ASP A 47 -3.82 -25.94 7.95
C ASP A 47 -4.53 -25.24 6.78
N MET A 48 -3.71 -24.71 5.87
CA MET A 48 -4.17 -24.03 4.66
C MET A 48 -4.46 -24.98 3.49
N SER A 49 -4.22 -26.29 3.62
CA SER A 49 -4.34 -27.26 2.52
C SER A 49 -5.76 -27.35 1.94
N LYS A 50 -6.76 -27.09 2.77
CA LYS A 50 -8.19 -27.16 2.40
C LYS A 50 -8.70 -25.88 1.72
N GLN A 51 -7.90 -24.81 1.69
CA GLN A 51 -8.33 -23.51 1.18
C GLN A 51 -8.09 -23.42 -0.34
N LYS A 52 -9.13 -23.01 -1.10
CA LYS A 52 -8.99 -22.75 -2.54
C LYS A 52 -8.03 -21.58 -2.80
N LYS A 53 -7.32 -21.61 -3.94
CA LYS A 53 -6.54 -20.46 -4.44
C LYS A 53 -7.47 -19.24 -4.52
N GLY A 54 -7.17 -18.19 -3.75
CA GLY A 54 -7.98 -16.97 -3.62
C GLY A 54 -8.70 -16.82 -2.27
N GLN A 55 -9.12 -17.91 -1.63
CA GLN A 55 -9.73 -17.86 -0.29
C GLN A 55 -8.69 -17.86 0.83
N ALA A 56 -7.47 -18.33 0.53
CA ALA A 56 -6.37 -18.41 1.48
C ALA A 56 -6.08 -17.10 2.21
N TYR A 57 -6.12 -15.95 1.52
CA TYR A 57 -5.89 -14.65 2.16
C TYR A 57 -7.04 -14.26 3.09
N ASN A 58 -8.30 -14.46 2.68
CA ASN A 58 -9.44 -14.17 3.53
C ASN A 58 -9.44 -15.03 4.80
N TYR A 59 -9.09 -16.30 4.67
CA TYR A 59 -8.91 -17.19 5.81
C TYR A 59 -7.78 -16.72 6.72
N ALA A 60 -6.61 -16.36 6.16
CA ALA A 60 -5.49 -15.83 6.92
C ALA A 60 -5.88 -14.57 7.72
N TRP A 61 -6.60 -13.63 7.11
CA TRP A 61 -7.10 -12.45 7.81
C TRP A 61 -8.08 -12.81 8.93
N GLY A 62 -9.01 -13.74 8.69
CA GLY A 62 -9.91 -14.23 9.73
C GLY A 62 -9.17 -14.87 10.90
N LEU A 63 -8.08 -15.58 10.64
CA LEU A 63 -7.24 -16.17 11.68
C LEU A 63 -6.49 -15.10 12.50
N LEU A 64 -6.00 -14.05 11.85
CA LEU A 64 -5.38 -12.92 12.57
C LEU A 64 -6.39 -12.17 13.44
N VAL A 65 -7.63 -12.02 12.97
CA VAL A 65 -8.74 -11.44 13.75
C VAL A 65 -9.09 -12.32 14.95
N SER A 66 -9.21 -13.64 14.78
CA SER A 66 -9.56 -14.55 15.87
C SER A 66 -8.50 -14.59 16.97
N LYS A 67 -7.23 -14.39 16.61
CA LYS A 67 -6.10 -14.24 17.55
C LYS A 67 -5.91 -12.80 18.04
N LYS A 68 -6.83 -11.87 17.74
CA LYS A 68 -6.81 -10.45 18.15
C LYS A 68 -5.53 -9.70 17.76
N ILE A 69 -4.86 -10.11 16.69
CA ILE A 69 -3.69 -9.41 16.14
C ILE A 69 -4.14 -8.15 15.40
N ILE A 70 -5.27 -8.25 14.71
CA ILE A 70 -5.96 -7.14 14.03
C ILE A 70 -7.45 -7.16 14.35
N THR A 71 -8.13 -6.03 14.12
CA THR A 71 -9.60 -5.92 14.21
C THR A 71 -10.27 -6.28 12.88
N GLU A 72 -11.60 -6.42 12.89
CA GLU A 72 -12.37 -6.62 11.66
C GLU A 72 -12.27 -5.42 10.71
N GLU A 73 -12.23 -4.20 11.25
CA GLU A 73 -12.05 -2.96 10.49
C GLU A 73 -10.69 -2.95 9.81
N GLU A 74 -9.64 -3.35 10.52
CA GLU A 74 -8.29 -3.46 9.94
C GLU A 74 -8.24 -4.55 8.86
N ALA A 75 -8.93 -5.67 9.05
CA ALA A 75 -9.05 -6.70 8.01
C ALA A 75 -9.77 -6.19 6.75
N LYS A 76 -10.82 -5.36 6.91
CA LYS A 76 -11.49 -4.67 5.79
C LYS A 76 -10.54 -3.68 5.12
N GLU A 77 -9.75 -2.94 5.90
CA GLU A 77 -8.78 -1.98 5.37
C GLU A 77 -7.66 -2.67 4.59
N ILE A 78 -7.12 -3.79 5.07
CA ILE A 78 -6.16 -4.62 4.33
C ILE A 78 -6.74 -5.02 2.96
N LYS A 79 -8.01 -5.44 2.91
CA LYS A 79 -8.66 -5.78 1.63
C LYS A 79 -8.72 -4.59 0.67
N LYS A 80 -9.02 -3.38 1.17
CA LYS A 80 -8.98 -2.16 0.34
C LYS A 80 -7.56 -1.90 -0.18
N LEU A 81 -6.55 -1.99 0.67
CA LEU A 81 -5.14 -1.78 0.29
C LEU A 81 -4.65 -2.82 -0.72
N VAL A 82 -5.11 -4.08 -0.61
CA VAL A 82 -4.86 -5.11 -1.62
C VAL A 82 -5.50 -4.72 -2.96
N ASN A 83 -6.71 -4.17 -2.95
CA ASN A 83 -7.34 -3.67 -4.17
C ASN A 83 -6.60 -2.47 -4.76
N VAL A 84 -6.11 -1.54 -3.92
CA VAL A 84 -5.25 -0.44 -4.38
C VAL A 84 -4.00 -0.99 -5.10
N ARG A 85 -3.30 -1.96 -4.49
CA ARG A 85 -2.16 -2.64 -5.14
C ARG A 85 -2.57 -3.29 -6.45
N ASN A 86 -3.72 -3.96 -6.51
CA ASN A 86 -4.18 -4.62 -7.73
C ASN A 86 -4.45 -3.60 -8.84
N ASN A 87 -5.10 -2.48 -8.50
CA ASN A 87 -5.34 -1.39 -9.45
C ASN A 87 -4.02 -0.79 -9.95
N ILE A 88 -3.03 -0.60 -9.08
CA ILE A 88 -1.67 -0.17 -9.46
C ILE A 88 -1.03 -1.18 -10.43
N GLY A 89 -1.18 -2.48 -10.18
CA GLY A 89 -0.59 -3.53 -11.01
C GLY A 89 -1.28 -3.73 -12.37
N HIS A 90 -2.58 -3.47 -12.46
CA HIS A 90 -3.35 -3.68 -13.68
C HIS A 90 -3.50 -2.42 -14.54
N GLU A 91 -3.67 -1.26 -13.92
CA GLU A 91 -4.00 0.00 -14.59
C GLU A 91 -3.27 1.19 -13.92
N PRO A 92 -1.92 1.16 -13.85
CA PRO A 92 -1.13 2.19 -13.14
C PRO A 92 -1.35 3.60 -13.68
N GLU A 93 -1.64 3.75 -14.97
CA GLU A 93 -1.91 5.03 -15.60
C GLU A 93 -3.16 5.72 -15.05
N LYS A 94 -4.17 4.96 -14.59
CA LYS A 94 -5.39 5.52 -14.00
C LYS A 94 -5.10 6.33 -12.73
N MET A 95 -4.03 5.98 -12.01
CA MET A 95 -3.56 6.71 -10.82
C MET A 95 -3.01 8.10 -11.11
N LEU A 96 -2.89 8.47 -12.40
CA LEU A 96 -2.30 9.72 -12.88
C LEU A 96 -3.28 10.56 -13.72
N PHE A 97 -4.50 10.09 -13.94
CA PHE A 97 -5.44 10.70 -14.89
C PHE A 97 -5.89 12.12 -14.47
N ASP A 98 -6.15 12.33 -13.19
CA ASP A 98 -6.52 13.62 -12.60
C ASP A 98 -5.41 14.69 -12.72
N VAL A 99 -4.15 14.28 -12.77
CA VAL A 99 -2.99 15.17 -12.96
C VAL A 99 -2.51 15.27 -14.41
N SER A 100 -3.19 14.59 -15.33
CA SER A 100 -2.89 14.62 -16.76
C SER A 100 -3.20 15.99 -17.37
N HIS A 101 -2.45 16.36 -18.43
CA HIS A 101 -2.77 17.53 -19.25
C HIS A 101 -3.92 17.27 -20.23
N SER A 102 -4.22 16.01 -20.52
CA SER A 102 -5.36 15.61 -21.36
C SER A 102 -6.68 15.92 -20.66
N LYS A 103 -7.55 16.70 -21.33
CA LYS A 103 -8.91 16.95 -20.83
C LYS A 103 -9.70 15.64 -20.74
N LEU A 104 -9.61 14.78 -21.75
CA LEU A 104 -10.26 13.47 -21.75
C LEU A 104 -9.89 12.62 -20.52
N SER A 105 -8.61 12.60 -20.14
CA SER A 105 -8.17 11.85 -18.96
C SER A 105 -8.75 12.42 -17.67
N ARG A 106 -8.79 13.75 -17.53
CA ARG A 106 -9.36 14.40 -16.34
C ARG A 106 -10.87 14.22 -16.25
N ASP A 107 -11.59 14.42 -17.35
CA ASP A 107 -13.04 14.23 -17.44
C ASP A 107 -13.41 12.76 -17.13
N TYR A 108 -12.61 11.80 -17.62
CA TYR A 108 -12.76 10.39 -17.27
C TYR A 108 -12.51 10.13 -15.78
N ALA A 109 -11.44 10.69 -15.21
CA ALA A 109 -11.17 10.53 -13.78
C ALA A 109 -12.29 11.10 -12.91
N GLU A 110 -12.82 12.27 -13.28
CA GLU A 110 -13.94 12.92 -12.58
C GLU A 110 -15.23 12.08 -12.69
N ALA A 111 -15.59 11.64 -13.90
CA ALA A 111 -16.82 10.88 -14.14
C ALA A 111 -16.84 9.53 -13.40
N PHE A 112 -15.68 8.87 -13.26
CA PHE A 112 -15.56 7.57 -12.60
C PHE A 112 -15.03 7.65 -11.16
N GLY A 113 -14.82 8.85 -10.62
CA GLY A 113 -14.31 9.04 -9.26
C GLY A 113 -12.92 8.44 -9.03
N ILE A 114 -12.07 8.43 -10.06
CA ILE A 114 -10.73 7.84 -10.01
C ILE A 114 -9.79 8.88 -9.40
N TYR A 115 -9.63 8.79 -8.08
CA TYR A 115 -8.71 9.63 -7.31
C TYR A 115 -7.62 8.79 -6.67
N TYR A 116 -6.44 9.37 -6.58
CA TYR A 116 -5.30 8.74 -5.92
C TYR A 116 -5.47 8.78 -4.39
N ASP A 117 -5.35 7.62 -3.74
CA ASP A 117 -5.39 7.51 -2.28
C ASP A 117 -4.00 7.81 -1.69
N TYR A 118 -3.84 9.03 -1.18
CA TYR A 118 -2.60 9.50 -0.55
C TYR A 118 -2.36 8.91 0.86
N GLU A 119 -3.35 8.24 1.47
CA GLU A 119 -3.20 7.62 2.79
C GLU A 119 -2.83 6.14 2.69
N ALA A 120 -2.99 5.53 1.51
CA ALA A 120 -2.79 4.10 1.30
C ALA A 120 -1.41 3.62 1.77
N LEU A 121 -0.34 4.37 1.47
CA LEU A 121 1.03 4.02 1.87
C LEU A 121 1.21 4.02 3.39
N GLU A 122 0.73 5.07 4.07
CA GLU A 122 0.86 5.18 5.53
C GLU A 122 0.05 4.08 6.24
N LYS A 123 -1.17 3.82 5.75
CA LYS A 123 -2.04 2.76 6.29
C LYS A 123 -1.43 1.37 6.15
N ILE A 124 -0.93 1.00 4.96
CA ILE A 124 -0.34 -0.34 4.77
C ILE A 124 0.91 -0.52 5.63
N LYS A 125 1.74 0.52 5.76
CA LYS A 125 2.93 0.49 6.60
C LYS A 125 2.57 0.28 8.08
N SER A 126 1.63 1.08 8.59
CA SER A 126 1.16 0.98 9.98
C SER A 126 0.59 -0.41 10.29
N ILE A 127 -0.27 -0.94 9.41
CA ILE A 127 -0.85 -2.27 9.57
C ILE A 127 0.24 -3.36 9.53
N ARG A 128 1.18 -3.26 8.59
CA ARG A 128 2.27 -4.22 8.46
C ARG A 128 3.15 -4.24 9.71
N ASP A 129 3.49 -3.07 10.25
CA ASP A 129 4.32 -2.97 11.45
C ASP A 129 3.57 -3.51 12.69
N LYS A 130 2.28 -3.19 12.83
CA LYS A 130 1.43 -3.76 13.88
C LYS A 130 1.38 -5.28 13.83
N ILE A 131 1.15 -5.85 12.63
CA ILE A 131 1.09 -7.30 12.43
C ILE A 131 2.45 -7.91 12.75
N SER A 132 3.54 -7.39 12.21
CA SER A 132 4.90 -7.88 12.45
C SER A 132 5.24 -7.91 13.94
N ASN A 133 4.87 -6.86 14.68
CA ASN A 133 5.14 -6.73 16.11
C ASN A 133 4.29 -7.66 16.99
N ASN A 134 3.17 -8.19 16.50
CA ASN A 134 2.27 -9.04 17.28
C ASN A 134 2.22 -10.49 16.81
N LEU A 135 2.80 -10.80 15.64
CA LEU A 135 2.73 -12.12 15.04
C LEU A 135 3.38 -13.22 15.90
N HIS A 136 4.54 -12.92 16.50
CA HIS A 136 5.32 -13.88 17.31
C HIS A 136 4.54 -14.44 18.51
N LYS A 137 3.50 -13.75 18.97
CA LYS A 137 2.70 -14.17 20.13
C LYS A 137 1.88 -15.41 19.85
N HIS A 138 1.52 -15.65 18.59
CA HIS A 138 0.60 -16.71 18.19
C HIS A 138 1.09 -17.56 17.02
N PHE A 139 2.13 -17.12 16.31
CA PHE A 139 2.65 -17.76 15.12
C PHE A 139 4.17 -17.85 15.14
N VAL A 140 4.70 -18.89 14.50
CA VAL A 140 6.11 -18.98 14.16
C VAL A 140 6.42 -17.93 13.10
N ILE A 141 7.31 -16.99 13.41
CA ILE A 141 7.73 -15.97 12.47
C ILE A 141 8.63 -16.59 11.41
N GLN A 142 8.18 -16.52 10.16
CA GLN A 142 9.08 -16.70 9.03
C GLN A 142 9.77 -15.37 8.74
N SER A 143 11.06 -15.27 9.06
CA SER A 143 11.87 -14.11 8.64
C SER A 143 12.01 -14.13 7.13
N SER A 144 11.51 -13.09 6.44
CA SER A 144 11.74 -12.92 5.00
C SER A 144 12.93 -12.00 4.77
N PHE A 145 13.96 -12.51 4.09
CA PHE A 145 15.10 -11.70 3.65
C PHE A 145 14.67 -10.59 2.68
N ASP A 146 13.52 -10.72 2.02
CA ASP A 146 12.93 -9.71 1.13
C ASP A 146 12.75 -8.33 1.80
N GLY A 147 12.43 -8.30 3.10
CA GLY A 147 12.35 -7.04 3.85
C GLY A 147 13.72 -6.39 4.05
N LEU A 148 14.72 -7.20 4.42
CA LEU A 148 16.09 -6.75 4.64
C LEU A 148 16.75 -6.25 3.35
N LEU A 149 16.48 -6.94 2.23
CA LEU A 149 17.04 -6.60 0.91
C LEU A 149 16.43 -5.32 0.30
N PHE A 150 15.29 -4.84 0.83
CA PHE A 150 14.63 -3.64 0.33
C PHE A 150 14.89 -2.40 1.21
N GLU A 151 15.60 -2.53 2.33
CA GLU A 151 15.82 -1.40 3.27
C GLU A 151 16.49 -0.19 2.61
N ASP A 152 17.50 -0.40 1.77
CA ASP A 152 18.21 0.70 1.13
C ASP A 152 17.36 1.39 0.05
N PRO A 153 16.72 0.66 -0.89
CA PRO A 153 15.71 1.24 -1.78
C PRO A 153 14.58 1.97 -1.04
N GLU A 154 14.09 1.40 0.06
CA GLU A 154 13.02 1.97 0.89
C GLU A 154 13.42 3.34 1.44
N LYS A 155 14.60 3.46 2.04
CA LYS A 155 15.14 4.74 2.53
C LYS A 155 15.23 5.77 1.42
N VAL A 156 15.76 5.38 0.25
CA VAL A 156 15.87 6.27 -0.92
C VAL A 156 14.49 6.77 -1.36
N TYR A 157 13.49 5.88 -1.46
CA TYR A 157 12.14 6.28 -1.82
C TYR A 157 11.54 7.26 -0.81
N PHE A 158 11.67 7.02 0.49
CA PHE A 158 11.14 7.92 1.51
C PHE A 158 11.83 9.29 1.51
N ASP A 159 13.15 9.34 1.32
CA ASP A 159 13.89 10.59 1.20
C ASP A 159 13.43 11.40 -0.02
N GLU A 160 13.25 10.74 -1.16
CA GLU A 160 12.73 11.38 -2.36
C GLU A 160 11.28 11.84 -2.20
N LEU A 161 10.42 11.04 -1.57
CA LEU A 161 9.04 11.44 -1.23
C LEU A 161 9.03 12.70 -0.36
N LYS A 162 9.88 12.78 0.66
CA LYS A 162 10.00 13.96 1.53
C LYS A 162 10.41 15.20 0.74
N LYS A 163 11.43 15.09 -0.13
CA LYS A 163 11.89 16.19 -0.99
C LYS A 163 10.80 16.63 -1.98
N LEU A 164 10.14 15.68 -2.62
CA LEU A 164 9.05 15.94 -3.58
C LEU A 164 7.86 16.60 -2.90
N ARG A 165 7.43 16.12 -1.73
CA ARG A 165 6.34 16.72 -0.96
C ARG A 165 6.63 18.19 -0.62
N ALA A 166 7.83 18.49 -0.12
CA ALA A 166 8.24 19.87 0.14
C ALA A 166 8.20 20.75 -1.11
N LYS A 167 8.62 20.21 -2.26
CA LYS A 167 8.62 20.92 -3.55
C LYS A 167 7.20 21.15 -4.08
N ILE A 168 6.34 20.14 -4.01
CA ILE A 168 4.92 20.19 -4.41
C ILE A 168 4.21 21.26 -3.58
N ASN A 169 4.38 21.24 -2.25
CA ASN A 169 3.73 22.21 -1.35
C ASN A 169 4.13 23.65 -1.70
N LYS A 170 5.42 23.92 -1.92
CA LYS A 170 5.91 25.24 -2.35
C LYS A 170 5.30 25.68 -3.68
N GLN A 171 5.24 24.78 -4.66
CA GLN A 171 4.68 25.07 -5.98
C GLN A 171 3.15 25.28 -5.95
N TYR A 172 2.46 24.52 -5.09
CA TYR A 172 1.03 24.66 -4.88
C TYR A 172 0.69 26.00 -4.22
N ALA A 173 1.42 26.37 -3.16
CA ALA A 173 1.27 27.67 -2.50
C ALA A 173 1.46 28.84 -3.47
N LYS A 174 2.53 28.80 -4.29
CA LYS A 174 2.78 29.81 -5.32
C LYS A 174 1.63 29.92 -6.33
N ARG A 175 1.08 28.77 -6.78
CA ARG A 175 -0.05 28.76 -7.71
C ARG A 175 -1.31 29.36 -7.09
N LEU A 176 -1.56 29.10 -5.80
CA LEU A 176 -2.68 29.72 -5.09
C LEU A 176 -2.52 31.25 -4.99
N GLU A 177 -1.30 31.75 -4.77
CA GLU A 177 -1.02 33.19 -4.78
C GLU A 177 -1.24 33.81 -6.17
N GLU A 178 -0.80 33.14 -7.24
CA GLU A 178 -1.01 33.57 -8.62
C GLU A 178 -2.50 33.65 -8.98
N LEU A 179 -3.31 32.71 -8.49
CA LEU A 179 -4.77 32.70 -8.70
C LEU A 179 -5.52 33.79 -7.92
N LYS A 180 -4.93 34.30 -6.83
CA LYS A 180 -5.50 35.37 -6.01
C LYS A 180 -5.22 36.78 -6.53
N LYS A 181 -4.26 36.94 -7.46
CA LYS A 181 -3.98 38.26 -8.06
C LYS A 181 -5.09 38.59 -9.08
N PRO A 182 -5.81 39.73 -8.93
CA PRO A 182 -6.72 40.18 -9.97
C PRO A 182 -5.91 40.43 -11.26
N ARG A 183 -6.47 39.99 -12.40
CA ARG A 183 -5.89 40.26 -13.72
C ARG A 183 -5.93 41.73 -14.05
#